data_AF-X6P3M9-F1
#
_entry.id   AF-X6P3M9-F1
#
_cell.length_a   1.000
_cell.length_b   1.000
_cell.length_c   1.000
_cell.angle_alpha   90.00
_cell.angle_beta   90.00
_cell.angle_gamma   90.00
#
_symmetry.space_group_name_H-M   'P 1'
#
loop_
_entity.id
_entity.type
_entity.pdbx_description
1 polymer ?
#
loop_
_entity_poly.entity_id
_entity_poly.type
_entity_poly.pdbx_seq_one_letter_code
_entity_poly.pdbx_strand_id
1 'polypeptide(L)'
;EMEKTEIEETKPVINLKGYCNNEICLASKVKLPVCMNIRFNNITFGSDKTLFNCLDCRQLTITPIIKAILYNSEYSICASGDSMPVKYNNYQCPYSIKSGFSYELKANEIRQYTKSIEDLRELGIW
;
A
#
# COMPACT_ATOMS: atom_id res chain seq x y z
N GLU A 1 7.80 39.32 0.64
CA GLU A 1 7.09 38.27 -0.10
C GLU A 1 7.73 36.95 0.31
N MET A 2 6.98 36.08 0.99
CA MET A 2 7.51 34.85 1.57
C MET A 2 6.82 33.72 0.84
N GLU A 3 7.57 33.10 -0.07
CA GLU A 3 7.13 31.97 -0.89
C GLU A 3 6.74 30.83 0.06
N LYS A 4 5.44 30.65 0.31
CA LYS A 4 4.92 29.45 0.96
C LYS A 4 5.04 28.33 -0.07
N THR A 5 6.15 27.61 -0.03
CA THR A 5 6.25 26.33 -0.70
C THR A 5 5.18 25.44 -0.07
N GLU A 6 4.13 25.11 -0.82
CA GLU A 6 3.16 24.10 -0.40
C GLU A 6 3.94 22.79 -0.25
N ILE A 7 4.20 22.40 0.99
CA ILE A 7 4.71 21.07 1.30
C ILE A 7 3.54 20.14 0.98
N GLU A 8 3.54 19.55 -0.23
CA GLU A 8 2.63 18.46 -0.54
C GLU A 8 2.82 17.37 0.52
N GLU A 9 1.85 17.25 1.42
CA GLU A 9 1.82 16.16 2.40
C GLU A 9 1.96 14.84 1.64
N THR A 10 3.08 14.14 1.81
CA THR A 10 3.30 12.83 1.20
C THR A 10 2.39 11.81 1.88
N LYS A 11 1.13 11.75 1.44
CA LYS A 11 0.10 10.91 2.06
C LYS A 11 0.47 9.44 1.97
N PRO A 12 0.20 8.64 3.02
CA PRO A 12 0.48 7.21 2.98
C PRO A 12 -0.46 6.50 1.99
N VAL A 13 0.09 5.53 1.26
CA VAL A 13 -0.64 4.80 0.21
C VAL A 13 -0.35 3.31 0.29
N ILE A 14 -1.40 2.49 0.19
CA ILE A 14 -1.28 1.05 -0.01
C ILE A 14 -1.43 0.77 -1.50
N ASN A 15 -0.40 0.19 -2.10
CA ASN A 15 -0.35 -0.21 -3.49
C ASN A 15 -0.48 -1.73 -3.61
N LEU A 16 -1.63 -2.22 -4.03
CA LEU A 16 -1.81 -3.63 -4.34
C LEU A 16 -1.41 -3.89 -5.79
N LYS A 17 -0.82 -5.05 -6.06
CA LYS A 17 -0.59 -5.56 -7.41
C LYS A 17 -1.28 -6.91 -7.59
N GLY A 18 -1.97 -7.05 -8.71
CA GLY A 18 -2.63 -8.30 -9.09
C GLY A 18 -2.76 -8.43 -10.60
N TYR A 19 -3.45 -9.47 -11.07
CA TYR A 19 -3.66 -9.72 -12.49
C TYR A 19 -5.11 -9.44 -12.91
N CYS A 20 -5.31 -8.92 -14.11
CA CYS A 20 -6.64 -8.77 -14.68
C CYS A 20 -7.11 -10.11 -15.27
N ASN A 21 -8.27 -10.59 -14.83
CA ASN A 21 -8.88 -11.83 -15.36
C ASN A 21 -9.80 -11.58 -16.58
N ASN A 22 -9.98 -10.33 -17.00
CA ASN A 22 -10.77 -10.02 -18.19
C ASN A 22 -9.94 -10.27 -19.47
N GLU A 23 -10.25 -11.35 -20.17
CA GLU A 23 -9.52 -11.83 -21.36
C GLU A 23 -9.44 -10.80 -22.51
N ILE A 24 -10.37 -9.86 -22.61
CA ILE A 24 -10.32 -8.80 -23.63
C ILE A 24 -9.38 -7.65 -23.23
N CYS A 25 -9.03 -7.52 -21.96
CA CYS A 25 -8.14 -6.48 -21.45
C CYS A 25 -6.69 -6.72 -21.90
N LEU A 26 -6.00 -5.65 -22.32
CA LEU A 26 -4.60 -5.72 -22.74
C LEU A 26 -3.69 -6.28 -21.64
N ALA A 27 -3.84 -5.80 -20.40
CA ALA A 27 -3.05 -6.25 -19.26
C ALA A 27 -3.22 -7.76 -18.99
N SER A 28 -4.42 -8.30 -19.19
CA SER A 28 -4.67 -9.74 -19.10
C SER A 28 -3.94 -10.51 -20.19
N LYS A 29 -4.06 -10.07 -21.45
CA LYS A 29 -3.44 -10.72 -22.63
C LYS A 29 -1.91 -10.83 -22.51
N VAL A 30 -1.25 -9.80 -21.99
CA VAL A 30 0.20 -9.80 -21.78
C VAL A 30 0.62 -10.26 -20.38
N LYS A 31 -0.33 -10.71 -19.54
CA LYS A 31 -0.12 -11.14 -18.16
C LYS A 31 0.68 -10.11 -17.33
N LEU A 32 0.38 -8.83 -17.53
CA LEU A 32 1.05 -7.75 -16.82
C LEU A 32 0.38 -7.52 -15.46
N PRO A 33 1.14 -7.45 -14.34
CA PRO A 33 0.59 -7.06 -13.06
C PRO A 33 0.09 -5.61 -13.09
N VAL A 34 -1.16 -5.40 -12.69
CA VAL A 34 -1.80 -4.08 -12.61
C VAL A 34 -1.71 -3.58 -11.17
N CYS A 35 -1.36 -2.31 -11.00
CA CYS A 35 -1.34 -1.64 -9.70
C CYS A 35 -2.70 -1.03 -9.37
N MET A 36 -3.11 -1.13 -8.10
CA MET A 36 -4.26 -0.43 -7.55
C MET A 36 -3.80 0.36 -6.33
N ASN A 37 -4.03 1.67 -6.37
CA ASN A 37 -3.77 2.54 -5.24
C ASN A 37 -5.00 2.57 -4.34
N ILE A 38 -4.83 2.17 -3.10
CA ILE A 38 -5.85 2.25 -2.06
C ILE A 38 -5.44 3.37 -1.11
N ARG A 39 -6.32 4.36 -0.99
CA ARG A 39 -6.15 5.48 -0.08
C ARG A 39 -6.19 4.98 1.37
N PHE A 40 -5.43 5.66 2.22
CA PHE A 40 -5.34 5.47 3.67
C PHE A 40 -6.59 4.84 4.30
N ASN A 41 -6.50 3.54 4.59
CA ASN A 41 -7.48 2.79 5.37
C ASN A 41 -6.95 1.42 5.73
N ASN A 42 -7.49 0.85 6.80
CA ASN A 42 -7.35 -0.57 7.08
C ASN A 42 -8.14 -1.33 6.02
N ILE A 43 -7.48 -2.25 5.31
CA ILE A 43 -8.15 -3.09 4.32
C ILE A 43 -8.04 -4.55 4.69
N THR A 44 -9.11 -5.27 4.40
CA THR A 44 -9.13 -6.73 4.49
C THR A 44 -9.50 -7.29 3.12
N PHE A 45 -8.72 -8.25 2.62
CA PHE A 45 -9.02 -8.90 1.34
C PHE A 45 -8.57 -10.36 1.34
N GLY A 46 -9.25 -11.20 0.55
CA GLY A 46 -8.78 -12.54 0.21
C GLY A 46 -7.95 -12.50 -1.07
N SER A 47 -6.78 -13.12 -1.08
CA SER A 47 -5.82 -13.08 -2.20
C SER A 47 -6.46 -13.43 -3.55
N ASP A 48 -7.36 -14.42 -3.58
CA ASP A 48 -7.98 -14.91 -4.82
C ASP A 48 -9.50 -14.65 -4.86
N LYS A 49 -10.07 -14.16 -3.76
CA LYS A 49 -11.52 -13.98 -3.60
C LYS A 49 -11.97 -12.54 -3.83
N THR A 50 -11.14 -11.58 -3.47
CA THR A 50 -11.48 -10.16 -3.57
C THR A 50 -11.09 -9.64 -4.94
N LEU A 51 -12.04 -9.01 -5.63
CA LEU A 51 -11.81 -8.36 -6.92
C LEU A 51 -11.60 -6.87 -6.71
N PHE A 52 -10.72 -6.28 -7.51
CA PHE A 52 -10.48 -4.84 -7.54
C PHE A 52 -10.60 -4.29 -8.97
N ASN A 53 -10.80 -2.98 -9.08
CA ASN A 53 -10.93 -2.32 -10.37
C ASN A 53 -9.59 -2.31 -11.11
N CYS A 54 -9.59 -2.87 -12.31
CA CYS A 54 -8.46 -2.77 -13.24
C CYS A 54 -8.43 -1.37 -13.84
N LEU A 55 -7.29 -0.68 -13.78
CA LEU A 55 -7.17 0.66 -14.36
C LEU A 55 -7.23 0.65 -15.90
N ASP A 56 -6.87 -0.47 -16.53
CA ASP A 56 -6.85 -0.61 -17.99
C ASP A 56 -8.25 -0.84 -18.58
N CYS A 57 -9.02 -1.79 -18.05
CA CYS A 57 -10.37 -2.08 -18.55
C CYS A 57 -11.50 -1.46 -17.72
N ARG A 58 -11.18 -0.83 -16.58
CA ARG A 58 -12.13 -0.17 -15.64
C ARG A 58 -13.20 -1.10 -15.06
N GLN A 59 -12.96 -2.41 -15.10
CA GLN A 59 -13.86 -3.43 -14.55
C GLN A 59 -13.27 -4.04 -13.28
N LEU A 60 -14.14 -4.53 -12.39
CA LEU A 60 -13.79 -5.20 -11.15
C LEU A 60 -13.27 -6.63 -11.43
N THR A 61 -12.01 -6.73 -11.83
CA THR A 61 -11.43 -7.92 -12.51
C THR A 61 -10.04 -8.28 -12.03
N ILE A 62 -9.43 -7.46 -11.15
CA ILE A 62 -8.10 -7.77 -10.65
C ILE A 62 -8.19 -8.85 -9.56
N THR A 63 -7.65 -10.03 -9.87
CA THR A 63 -7.39 -11.17 -8.98
C THR A 63 -6.46 -12.16 -9.72
N PRO A 64 -5.55 -12.87 -9.03
CA PRO A 64 -5.25 -12.77 -7.61
C PRO A 64 -4.39 -11.53 -7.30
N ILE A 65 -4.41 -11.12 -6.04
CA ILE A 65 -3.46 -10.15 -5.49
C ILE A 65 -2.17 -10.90 -5.12
N ILE A 66 -1.04 -10.44 -5.67
CA ILE A 66 0.26 -11.09 -5.53
C ILE A 66 1.25 -10.29 -4.70
N LYS A 67 1.01 -8.98 -4.53
CA LYS A 67 1.93 -8.09 -3.81
C LYS A 67 1.19 -6.91 -3.21
N ALA A 68 1.62 -6.48 -2.04
CA ALA A 68 1.28 -5.20 -1.45
C ALA A 68 2.56 -4.35 -1.33
N ILE A 69 2.47 -3.05 -1.57
CA ILE A 69 3.55 -2.10 -1.38
C ILE A 69 3.02 -0.94 -0.56
N LEU A 70 3.56 -0.74 0.63
CA LEU A 70 3.15 0.36 1.52
C LEU A 70 4.20 1.46 1.47
N TYR A 71 3.75 2.71 1.42
CA TYR A 71 4.60 3.90 1.34
C TYR A 71 4.26 4.88 2.45
N ASN A 72 5.29 5.52 3.01
CA ASN A 72 5.16 6.66 3.94
C ASN A 72 4.23 6.41 5.13
N SER A 73 4.20 5.16 5.60
CA SER A 73 3.33 4.72 6.69
C SER A 73 4.08 3.86 7.69
N GLU A 74 3.66 3.91 8.95
CA GLU A 74 3.80 2.76 9.85
C GLU A 74 2.77 1.70 9.45
N TYR A 75 3.16 0.42 9.37
CA TYR A 75 2.24 -0.60 8.90
C TYR A 75 2.23 -1.88 9.72
N SER A 76 1.11 -2.58 9.61
CA SER A 76 0.94 -3.95 10.09
C SER A 76 0.28 -4.81 9.02
N ILE A 77 0.84 -5.99 8.80
CA ILE A 77 0.34 -6.97 7.84
C ILE A 77 0.07 -8.27 8.59
N CYS A 78 -1.16 -8.80 8.49
CA CYS A 78 -1.55 -10.05 9.11
C CYS A 78 -2.16 -10.98 8.06
N ALA A 79 -1.61 -12.18 7.86
CA ALA A 79 -2.26 -13.22 7.06
C ALA A 79 -3.13 -14.11 7.96
N SER A 80 -4.18 -14.69 7.38
CA SER A 80 -5.04 -15.66 8.08
C SER A 80 -4.20 -16.88 8.49
N GLY A 81 -4.02 -17.08 9.80
CA GLY A 81 -3.21 -18.17 10.36
C GLY A 81 -1.89 -17.71 10.96
N ASP A 82 -1.50 -16.44 10.78
CA ASP A 82 -0.37 -15.86 11.50
C ASP A 82 -0.78 -15.54 12.95
N SER A 83 0.08 -15.86 13.92
CA SER A 83 -0.14 -15.56 15.33
C SER A 83 0.21 -14.11 15.70
N MET A 84 1.06 -13.45 14.91
CA MET A 84 1.45 -12.05 15.12
C MET A 84 1.60 -11.30 13.79
N PRO A 85 1.11 -10.05 13.70
CA PRO A 85 1.27 -9.24 12.51
C PRO A 85 2.72 -8.82 12.31
N VAL A 86 3.16 -8.80 11.06
CA VAL A 86 4.48 -8.29 10.70
C VAL A 86 4.43 -6.77 10.72
N LYS A 87 5.34 -6.16 11.48
CA LYS A 87 5.51 -4.71 11.63
C LYS A 87 6.89 -4.29 11.14
N TYR A 88 6.98 -3.16 10.46
CA TYR A 88 8.24 -2.60 10.00
C TYR A 88 8.08 -1.07 9.82
N ASN A 89 9.20 -0.34 9.92
CA ASN A 89 9.27 1.12 9.79
C ASN A 89 10.20 1.54 8.64
N ASN A 90 9.84 1.14 7.41
CA ASN A 90 10.59 1.52 6.20
C ASN A 90 9.75 2.46 5.33
N TYR A 91 10.42 3.41 4.64
CA TYR A 91 9.79 4.34 3.69
C TYR A 91 8.93 3.62 2.63
N GLN A 92 9.42 2.47 2.16
CA GLN A 92 8.69 1.56 1.29
C GLN A 92 8.75 0.13 1.82
N CYS A 93 7.61 -0.57 1.81
CA CYS A 93 7.52 -1.97 2.18
C CYS A 93 6.89 -2.83 1.11
N PRO A 94 7.69 -3.58 0.33
CA PRO A 94 7.16 -4.64 -0.51
C PRO A 94 6.85 -5.89 0.33
N TYR A 95 5.61 -6.37 0.26
CA TYR A 95 5.17 -7.62 0.89
C TYR A 95 4.55 -8.56 -0.16
N SER A 96 5.01 -9.81 -0.20
CA SER A 96 4.49 -10.84 -1.10
C SER A 96 3.23 -11.47 -0.54
N ILE A 97 2.13 -11.45 -1.30
CA ILE A 97 0.85 -12.02 -0.92
C ILE A 97 0.79 -13.47 -1.40
N LYS A 98 0.44 -14.39 -0.50
CA LYS A 98 0.28 -15.82 -0.80
C LYS A 98 -1.15 -16.09 -1.22
N SER A 99 -1.31 -16.90 -2.26
CA SER A 99 -2.62 -17.40 -2.69
C SER A 99 -3.24 -18.31 -1.61
N GLY A 100 -4.56 -18.30 -1.51
CA GLY A 100 -5.37 -19.01 -0.53
C GLY A 100 -5.61 -18.30 0.80
N PHE A 101 -4.93 -17.18 1.07
CA PHE A 101 -4.96 -16.50 2.36
C PHE A 101 -5.84 -15.24 2.34
N SER A 102 -6.36 -14.89 3.51
CA SER A 102 -6.94 -13.57 3.75
C SER A 102 -5.92 -12.69 4.47
N TYR A 103 -5.92 -11.40 4.15
CA TYR A 103 -4.98 -10.43 4.67
C TYR A 103 -5.70 -9.25 5.29
N GLU A 104 -5.20 -8.79 6.42
CA GLU A 104 -5.50 -7.49 7.01
C GLU A 104 -4.25 -6.61 6.87
N LEU A 105 -4.35 -5.52 6.12
CA LEU A 105 -3.29 -4.52 5.97
C LEU A 105 -3.72 -3.23 6.64
N LYS A 106 -2.82 -2.67 7.46
CA LYS A 106 -2.97 -1.34 8.05
C LYS A 106 -1.79 -0.50 7.65
N ALA A 107 -2.06 0.73 7.26
CA ALA A 107 -1.08 1.78 6.99
C ALA A 107 -1.53 3.01 7.78
N ASN A 108 -0.68 3.50 8.68
CA ASN A 108 -0.91 4.68 9.50
C ASN A 108 0.09 5.78 9.12
N GLU A 109 -0.31 7.05 9.23
CA GLU A 109 0.60 8.17 9.01
C GLU A 109 1.78 8.07 9.98
N ILE A 110 2.98 8.25 9.45
CA ILE A 110 4.17 8.37 10.28
C ILE A 110 4.04 9.68 11.05
N ARG A 111 3.91 9.60 12.37
CA ARG A 111 3.89 10.79 13.23
C ARG A 111 5.29 11.35 13.34
N GLN A 112 5.62 12.36 12.53
CA GLN A 112 6.79 13.19 12.77
C GLN A 112 6.46 14.23 13.85
N TYR A 113 7.13 14.12 15.00
CA TYR A 113 6.98 15.07 16.10
C TYR A 113 7.77 16.37 15.89
N THR A 114 8.70 16.38 14.93
CA THR A 114 9.52 17.52 14.56
C THR A 114 9.00 18.16 13.28
N LYS A 115 8.67 19.44 13.36
CA LYS A 115 8.14 20.24 12.24
C LYS A 115 9.24 20.97 11.48
N SER A 116 10.44 21.01 12.05
CA SER A 116 11.61 21.69 11.51
C SER A 116 12.89 20.90 11.81
N ILE A 117 13.98 21.24 11.11
CA ILE A 117 15.30 20.68 11.43
C ILE A 117 15.83 21.23 12.76
N GLU A 118 15.37 22.40 13.17
CA GLU A 118 15.66 23.02 14.46
C GLU A 118 15.06 22.21 15.60
N ASP A 119 13.83 21.72 15.46
CA ASP A 119 13.19 20.84 16.45
C ASP A 119 14.00 19.54 16.66
N LEU A 120 14.62 19.02 15.59
CA LEU A 120 15.50 17.85 15.67
C LEU A 120 16.81 18.14 16.43
N ARG A 121 17.34 19.36 16.28
CA ARG A 121 18.55 19.81 16.99
C ARG A 121 18.28 20.05 18.47
N GLU A 122 17.13 20.64 18.82
CA GLU A 122 16.72 20.88 20.22
C GLU A 122 16.46 19.58 20.99
N LEU A 123 15.98 18.53 20.31
CA LEU A 123 15.79 17.20 20.89
C LEU A 123 17.09 16.38 21.01
N GLY A 124 18.23 16.89 20.52
CA GLY A 124 19.54 16.23 20.62
C GLY A 124 19.65 14.91 19.86
N ILE A 125 18.88 14.73 18.77
CA ILE A 125 18.83 13.48 17.98
C ILE A 125 19.93 13.45 16.89
N TRP A 126 20.83 14.43 16.84
CA TRP A 126 21.96 14.51 15.90
C TRP A 126 23.28 14.74 16.64
#